data_AF-A0A2E3XNE4-F1
#
_entry.id   AF-A0A2E3XNE4-F1
#
_cell.length_a   1.000
_cell.length_b   1.000
_cell.length_c   1.000
_cell.angle_alpha   90.00
_cell.angle_beta   90.00
_cell.angle_gamma   90.00
#
_symmetry.space_group_name_H-M   'P 1'
#
loop_
_entity.id
_entity.type
_entity.pdbx_description
1 polymer ?
#
loop_
_entity_poly.entity_id
_entity_poly.type
_entity_poly.pdbx_seq_one_letter_code
_entity_poly.pdbx_strand_id
1 'polypeptide(L)'
;MRNFFRHFEKKSEQGFTLVELMVVVAIIGILSAVAIPNFKRYQAKTKTSEAKLQLSAIYSALTSLQSDYDAFATCLEDAGYIAPTDGNYYALGFAADNANARQIVIDNGGTCTNTSSSSSGTQHQFDGNKTVGGFKASASDISSIGLASLQPSENAAGFTTPAVDDNGSYFIVGALGAIDSENNTAATASQWIINENKLLKEIIKGY
;
A
#
# COMPACT_ATOMS: atom_id res chain seq x y z
N MET A 1 -79.67 -17.13 -0.23
CA MET A 1 -78.26 -16.75 0.04
C MET A 1 -77.40 -17.97 -0.25
N ARG A 2 -76.60 -17.94 -1.33
CA ARG A 2 -75.78 -19.06 -1.80
C ARG A 2 -74.39 -18.89 -1.19
N ASN A 3 -74.07 -19.67 -0.16
CA ASN A 3 -72.77 -19.59 0.51
C ASN A 3 -71.68 -20.15 -0.41
N PHE A 4 -70.84 -19.25 -0.90
CA PHE A 4 -69.68 -19.51 -1.74
C PHE A 4 -68.51 -19.96 -0.85
N PHE A 5 -68.56 -21.20 -0.35
CA PHE A 5 -67.42 -21.78 0.37
C PHE A 5 -66.32 -22.17 -0.62
N ARG A 6 -65.37 -21.24 -0.80
CA ARG A 6 -64.16 -21.43 -1.59
C ARG A 6 -63.23 -22.37 -0.82
N HIS A 7 -63.01 -23.58 -1.36
CA HIS A 7 -62.01 -24.53 -0.85
C HIS A 7 -60.63 -23.89 -0.98
N PHE A 8 -59.98 -23.55 0.14
CA PHE A 8 -58.54 -23.31 0.15
C PHE A 8 -57.85 -24.66 0.09
N GLU A 9 -57.47 -25.06 -1.12
CA GLU A 9 -56.59 -26.19 -1.36
C GLU A 9 -55.26 -25.91 -0.66
N LYS A 10 -55.02 -26.60 0.46
CA LYS A 10 -53.78 -26.47 1.25
C LYS A 10 -52.65 -27.04 0.40
N LYS A 11 -51.93 -26.18 -0.32
CA LYS A 11 -50.68 -26.59 -0.99
C LYS A 11 -49.82 -27.30 0.06
N SER A 12 -49.45 -28.55 -0.23
CA SER A 12 -48.50 -29.28 0.59
C SER A 12 -47.17 -28.54 0.53
N GLU A 13 -46.85 -27.82 1.60
CA GLU A 13 -45.50 -27.28 1.85
C GLU A 13 -44.56 -28.49 1.94
N GLN A 14 -43.87 -28.81 0.83
CA GLN A 14 -42.81 -29.81 0.81
C GLN A 14 -41.63 -29.23 1.57
N GLY A 15 -41.38 -29.72 2.80
CA GLY A 15 -40.21 -29.35 3.57
C GLY A 15 -38.94 -29.98 2.99
N PHE A 16 -37.82 -29.25 3.04
CA PHE A 16 -36.50 -29.78 2.71
C PHE A 16 -36.15 -30.98 3.59
N THR A 17 -35.58 -32.02 3.00
CA THR A 17 -35.10 -33.17 3.78
C THR A 17 -33.78 -32.84 4.48
N LEU A 18 -33.56 -33.41 5.67
CA LEU A 18 -32.29 -33.25 6.40
C LEU A 18 -31.10 -33.79 5.58
N VAL A 19 -31.34 -34.83 4.78
CA VAL A 19 -30.35 -35.44 3.90
C VAL A 19 -29.95 -34.50 2.75
N GLU A 20 -30.91 -33.80 2.12
CA GLU A 20 -30.61 -32.79 1.10
C GLU A 20 -29.71 -31.69 1.67
N LEU A 21 -30.02 -31.21 2.86
CA LEU A 21 -29.24 -30.15 3.49
C LEU A 21 -27.81 -30.62 3.82
N MET A 22 -27.65 -31.86 4.29
CA MET A 22 -26.33 -32.44 4.57
C MET A 22 -25.43 -32.53 3.33
N VAL A 23 -25.97 -33.00 2.20
CA VAL A 23 -25.20 -33.11 0.95
C VAL A 23 -24.81 -31.72 0.43
N VAL A 24 -25.71 -30.74 0.52
CA VAL A 24 -25.42 -29.36 0.10
C VAL A 24 -24.29 -28.75 0.94
N VAL A 25 -24.35 -28.88 2.27
CA VAL A 25 -23.29 -28.36 3.15
C VAL A 25 -21.96 -29.07 2.91
N ALA A 26 -21.97 -30.38 2.61
CA ALA A 26 -20.74 -31.12 2.27
C ALA A 26 -20.10 -30.58 0.97
N ILE A 27 -20.89 -30.34 -0.08
CA ILE A 27 -20.40 -29.78 -1.34
C ILE A 27 -19.87 -28.35 -1.14
N ILE A 28 -20.63 -27.49 -0.44
CA ILE A 28 -20.20 -26.11 -0.14
C ILE A 28 -18.91 -26.12 0.70
N GLY A 29 -18.77 -27.06 1.64
CA GLY A 29 -17.56 -27.24 2.45
C GLY A 29 -16.32 -27.52 1.59
N ILE A 30 -16.43 -28.45 0.63
CA ILE A 30 -15.33 -28.78 -0.29
C ILE A 30 -14.97 -27.58 -1.18
N LEU A 31 -15.98 -26.92 -1.75
CA LEU A 31 -15.76 -25.74 -2.61
C LEU A 31 -15.11 -24.59 -1.82
N SER A 32 -15.59 -24.33 -0.59
CA SER A 32 -15.08 -23.24 0.26
C SER A 32 -13.63 -23.46 0.67
N ALA A 33 -13.23 -24.71 0.94
CA ALA A 33 -11.86 -25.05 1.32
C ALA A 33 -10.83 -24.63 0.25
N VAL A 34 -11.19 -24.71 -1.03
CA VAL A 34 -10.33 -24.30 -2.15
C VAL A 34 -10.54 -22.82 -2.53
N ALA A 35 -11.78 -22.34 -2.48
CA ALA A 35 -12.14 -20.99 -2.91
C ALA A 35 -11.56 -19.90 -1.99
N ILE A 36 -11.61 -20.09 -0.67
CA ILE A 36 -11.16 -19.08 0.31
C ILE A 36 -9.67 -18.72 0.17
N PRO A 37 -8.71 -19.68 0.17
CA PRO A 37 -7.29 -19.33 0.05
C PRO A 37 -6.97 -18.67 -1.31
N ASN A 38 -7.62 -19.12 -2.38
CA ASN A 38 -7.46 -18.54 -3.71
C ASN A 38 -7.98 -17.09 -3.75
N PHE A 39 -9.14 -16.83 -3.15
CA PHE A 39 -9.71 -15.50 -3.08
C PHE A 39 -8.85 -14.54 -2.24
N LYS A 40 -8.29 -15.00 -1.10
CA LYS A 40 -7.33 -14.21 -0.31
C LYS A 40 -6.10 -13.81 -1.14
N ARG A 41 -5.50 -14.75 -1.89
CA ARG A 41 -4.36 -14.45 -2.78
C ARG A 41 -4.71 -13.48 -3.90
N TYR A 42 -5.92 -13.58 -4.47
CA TYR A 42 -6.39 -12.66 -5.49
C TYR A 42 -6.58 -11.24 -4.94
N GLN A 43 -7.18 -11.09 -3.76
CA GLN A 43 -7.27 -9.80 -3.08
C GLN A 43 -5.89 -9.22 -2.79
N ALA A 44 -4.96 -10.03 -2.28
CA ALA A 44 -3.59 -9.61 -2.02
C ALA A 44 -2.88 -9.11 -3.28
N LYS A 45 -3.01 -9.82 -4.40
CA LYS A 45 -2.48 -9.38 -5.70
C LYS A 45 -3.08 -8.05 -6.18
N THR A 46 -4.36 -7.83 -5.90
CA THR A 46 -5.04 -6.58 -6.25
C THR A 46 -4.52 -5.43 -5.39
N LYS A 47 -4.38 -5.63 -4.07
CA LYS A 47 -3.84 -4.62 -3.14
C LYS A 47 -2.38 -4.28 -3.45
N THR A 48 -1.51 -5.28 -3.65
CA THR A 48 -0.10 -5.06 -4.04
C THR A 48 0.07 -4.29 -5.34
N SER A 49 -0.88 -4.37 -6.28
CA SER A 49 -0.80 -3.59 -7.51
C SER A 49 -0.84 -2.08 -7.28
N GLU A 50 -1.50 -1.63 -6.20
CA GLU A 50 -1.54 -0.22 -5.79
C GLU A 50 -0.14 0.31 -5.46
N ALA A 51 0.64 -0.43 -4.66
CA ALA A 51 2.02 -0.05 -4.30
C ALA A 51 2.86 0.20 -5.54
N LYS A 52 2.78 -0.70 -6.55
CA LYS A 52 3.56 -0.57 -7.78
C LYS A 52 3.18 0.66 -8.59
N LEU A 53 1.88 0.95 -8.67
CA LEU A 53 1.37 2.10 -9.39
C LEU A 53 1.79 3.41 -8.71
N GLN A 54 1.64 3.49 -7.39
CA GLN A 54 2.01 4.69 -6.63
C GLN A 54 3.53 4.90 -6.59
N LEU A 55 4.33 3.84 -6.41
CA LEU A 55 5.79 3.94 -6.51
C LEU A 55 6.24 4.40 -7.90
N SER A 56 5.58 3.94 -8.97
CA SER A 56 5.87 4.40 -10.33
C SER A 56 5.48 5.86 -10.57
N ALA A 57 4.41 6.33 -9.92
CA ALA A 57 3.99 7.73 -9.96
C ALA A 57 4.98 8.63 -9.20
N ILE A 58 5.42 8.22 -8.01
CA ILE A 58 6.46 8.92 -7.24
C ILE A 58 7.77 8.97 -8.02
N TYR A 59 8.19 7.85 -8.62
CA TYR A 59 9.37 7.82 -9.49
C TYR A 59 9.29 8.90 -10.57
N SER A 60 8.16 8.97 -11.28
CA SER A 60 7.98 9.94 -12.37
C SER A 60 8.00 11.38 -11.86
N ALA A 61 7.39 11.63 -10.70
CA ALA A 61 7.40 12.93 -10.04
C ALA A 61 8.81 13.35 -9.61
N LEU A 62 9.56 12.45 -8.98
CA LEU A 62 10.95 12.70 -8.58
C LEU A 62 11.86 12.93 -9.78
N THR A 63 11.66 12.22 -10.89
CA THR A 63 12.41 12.48 -12.13
C THR A 63 12.11 13.87 -12.69
N SER A 64 10.86 14.34 -12.61
CA SER A 64 10.52 15.72 -12.96
C SER A 64 11.22 16.71 -12.03
N LEU A 65 11.15 16.48 -10.72
CA LEU A 65 11.80 17.31 -9.71
C LEU A 65 13.30 17.46 -9.98
N GLN A 66 13.99 16.36 -10.26
CA GLN A 66 15.42 16.40 -10.59
C GLN A 66 15.69 17.15 -11.91
N SER A 67 14.77 17.08 -12.88
CA SER A 67 14.91 17.82 -14.14
C SER A 67 14.66 19.33 -13.97
N ASP A 68 13.79 19.70 -13.04
CA ASP A 68 13.39 21.10 -12.79
C ASP A 68 14.34 21.80 -11.81
N TYR A 69 14.86 21.08 -10.81
CA TYR A 69 15.60 21.64 -9.67
C TYR A 69 16.96 20.96 -9.40
N ASP A 70 17.48 20.19 -10.37
CA ASP A 70 18.80 19.51 -10.35
C ASP A 70 19.03 18.50 -9.21
N ALA A 71 18.02 18.19 -8.39
CA ALA A 71 18.14 17.24 -7.30
C ALA A 71 16.83 16.47 -7.05
N PHE A 72 16.97 15.21 -6.65
CA PHE A 72 15.93 14.53 -5.91
C PHE A 72 15.83 15.11 -4.50
N ALA A 73 14.63 15.12 -3.93
CA ALA A 73 14.43 15.48 -2.54
C ALA A 73 13.31 14.64 -1.92
N THR A 74 13.27 14.66 -0.60
CA THR A 74 12.28 13.97 0.23
C THR A 74 10.90 14.62 0.16
N CYS A 75 10.83 15.88 -0.25
CA CYS A 75 9.57 16.60 -0.39
C CYS A 75 8.86 16.28 -1.71
N LEU A 76 7.81 15.45 -1.61
CA LEU A 76 7.02 15.03 -2.76
C LEU A 76 6.08 16.12 -3.30
N GLU A 77 5.80 17.16 -2.53
CA GLU A 77 4.97 18.29 -2.97
C GLU A 77 5.66 19.13 -4.05
N ASP A 78 6.95 19.45 -3.88
CA ASP A 78 7.74 20.13 -4.92
C ASP A 78 7.87 19.24 -6.18
N ALA A 79 7.80 17.92 -6.02
CA ALA A 79 7.78 16.96 -7.13
C ALA A 79 6.40 16.89 -7.83
N GLY A 80 5.38 17.61 -7.33
CA GLY A 80 4.03 17.60 -7.87
C GLY A 80 3.26 16.30 -7.60
N TYR A 81 3.75 15.45 -6.68
CA TYR A 81 3.07 14.22 -6.33
C TYR A 81 2.08 14.45 -5.18
N ILE A 82 0.80 14.24 -5.47
CA ILE A 82 -0.27 14.30 -4.47
C ILE A 82 -0.77 12.86 -4.23
N ALA A 83 -0.61 12.41 -3.00
CA ALA A 83 -1.13 11.13 -2.54
C ALA A 83 -2.67 11.10 -2.61
N PRO A 84 -3.29 9.97 -3.02
CA PRO A 84 -4.72 9.79 -2.85
C PRO A 84 -5.10 9.85 -1.36
N THR A 85 -6.11 10.63 -0.99
CA THR A 85 -6.47 10.89 0.41
C THR A 85 -7.22 9.73 1.06
N ASP A 86 -7.95 8.94 0.28
CA ASP A 86 -8.79 7.84 0.77
C ASP A 86 -8.57 6.55 -0.04
N GLY A 87 -8.72 5.41 0.63
CA GLY A 87 -8.80 4.11 -0.04
C GLY A 87 -7.48 3.32 -0.14
N ASN A 88 -6.33 3.94 0.11
CA ASN A 88 -5.02 3.31 -0.06
C ASN A 88 -4.76 2.12 0.87
N TYR A 89 -3.92 1.18 0.42
CA TYR A 89 -3.42 0.03 1.17
C TYR A 89 -1.98 0.21 1.66
N TYR A 90 -1.25 1.19 1.10
CA TYR A 90 0.16 1.42 1.38
C TYR A 90 0.41 2.84 1.89
N ALA A 91 1.31 2.97 2.86
CA ALA A 91 2.05 4.20 3.13
C ALA A 91 3.30 4.20 2.23
N LEU A 92 3.68 5.37 1.70
CA LEU A 92 4.86 5.49 0.83
C LEU A 92 5.73 6.67 1.25
N GLY A 93 6.90 6.77 0.65
CA GLY A 93 7.80 7.91 0.83
C GLY A 93 9.15 7.49 1.41
N PHE A 94 9.70 8.36 2.25
CA PHE A 94 11.05 8.23 2.79
C PHE A 94 11.04 8.06 4.30
N ALA A 95 12.06 7.40 4.83
CA ALA A 95 12.21 7.16 6.27
C ALA A 95 12.58 8.42 7.05
N ALA A 96 13.32 9.32 6.42
CA ALA A 96 13.74 10.60 6.98
C ALA A 96 13.90 11.65 5.88
N ASP A 97 13.87 12.90 6.31
CA ASP A 97 14.14 14.07 5.49
C ASP A 97 15.64 14.22 5.21
N ASN A 98 16.01 14.74 4.03
CA ASN A 98 17.40 15.06 3.69
C ASN A 98 17.54 16.58 3.50
N ALA A 99 18.19 17.23 4.46
CA ALA A 99 18.34 18.68 4.46
C ALA A 99 19.23 19.21 3.32
N ASN A 100 20.26 18.46 2.94
CA ASN A 100 21.20 18.86 1.90
C ASN A 100 20.54 18.79 0.52
N ALA A 101 19.93 17.65 0.20
CA ALA A 101 19.23 17.44 -1.06
C ALA A 101 18.06 18.42 -1.24
N ARG A 102 17.31 18.68 -0.17
CA ARG A 102 16.26 19.71 -0.17
C ARG A 102 16.82 21.11 -0.39
N GLN A 103 17.97 21.46 0.19
CA GLN A 103 18.55 22.79 0.01
C GLN A 103 18.91 23.03 -1.47
N ILE A 104 19.41 22.02 -2.18
CA ILE A 104 19.66 22.11 -3.63
C ILE A 104 18.35 22.46 -4.37
N VAL A 105 17.26 21.78 -4.04
CA VAL A 105 15.95 22.06 -4.63
C VAL A 105 15.48 23.50 -4.33
N ILE A 106 15.62 23.97 -3.09
CA ILE A 106 15.27 25.34 -2.68
C ILE A 106 16.12 26.39 -3.44
N ASP A 107 17.44 26.17 -3.53
CA ASP A 107 18.36 27.08 -4.21
C ASP A 107 18.04 27.21 -5.71
N ASN A 108 17.42 26.18 -6.29
CA ASN A 108 16.95 26.15 -7.67
C ASN A 108 15.48 26.56 -7.86
N GLY A 109 14.81 27.06 -6.80
CA GLY A 109 13.46 27.64 -6.89
C GLY A 109 12.33 26.76 -6.36
N GLY A 110 12.64 25.61 -5.77
CA GLY A 110 11.68 24.82 -5.00
C GLY A 110 11.21 25.56 -3.74
N THR A 111 10.03 25.18 -3.25
CA THR A 111 9.33 25.97 -2.23
C THR A 111 9.13 25.22 -0.91
N CYS A 112 9.41 23.92 -0.89
CA CYS A 112 9.23 23.12 0.30
C CYS A 112 10.37 23.33 1.30
N THR A 113 10.11 24.09 2.36
CA THR A 113 11.10 24.42 3.41
C THR A 113 10.94 23.62 4.70
N ASN A 114 10.05 22.63 4.74
CA ASN A 114 9.70 21.94 5.98
C ASN A 114 10.78 20.93 6.42
N THR A 115 11.44 21.25 7.54
CA THR A 115 12.61 20.51 8.07
C THR A 115 12.29 19.59 9.27
N SER A 116 11.04 19.55 9.74
CA SER A 116 10.66 18.72 10.89
C SER A 116 9.16 18.45 10.92
N SER A 117 8.85 17.18 11.19
CA SER A 117 7.60 16.63 11.73
C SER A 117 6.88 17.59 12.68
N SER A 118 6.03 18.45 12.14
CA SER A 118 5.12 19.28 12.94
C SER A 118 3.70 18.81 12.67
N SER A 119 3.28 17.80 13.44
CA SER A 119 1.95 17.64 14.04
C SER A 119 0.72 18.23 13.34
N SER A 120 0.61 18.13 12.02
CA SER A 120 -0.60 18.27 11.20
C SER A 120 -0.23 17.80 9.80
N GLY A 121 -0.44 16.51 9.55
CA GLY A 121 0.04 15.76 8.41
C GLY A 121 0.04 16.44 7.06
N THR A 122 1.17 16.37 6.34
CA THR A 122 1.17 16.16 4.88
C THR A 122 2.53 15.93 4.20
N GLN A 123 3.70 16.14 4.82
CA GLN A 123 4.82 16.61 3.96
C GLN A 123 6.10 15.79 3.79
N HIS A 124 6.23 14.59 4.35
CA HIS A 124 7.38 13.71 3.99
C HIS A 124 6.96 12.26 3.68
N GLN A 125 5.67 12.00 3.83
CA GLN A 125 5.24 10.85 4.59
C GLN A 125 3.70 10.93 4.58
N PHE A 126 3.04 9.94 3.97
CA PHE A 126 1.59 9.93 3.80
C PHE A 126 0.93 9.96 5.19
N ASP A 127 0.35 11.09 5.58
CA ASP A 127 -0.52 11.16 6.76
C ASP A 127 -1.96 10.86 6.31
N GLY A 128 -2.13 9.63 5.84
CA GLY A 128 -3.38 9.06 5.39
C GLY A 128 -3.63 7.80 6.19
N ASN A 129 -4.00 7.98 7.45
CA ASN A 129 -4.32 6.92 8.41
C ASN A 129 -5.41 5.98 7.89
N LYS A 130 -5.06 4.97 7.08
CA LYS A 130 -5.98 3.89 6.74
C LYS A 130 -5.54 2.59 7.39
N THR A 131 -6.41 2.10 8.27
CA THR A 131 -6.36 0.77 8.83
C THR A 131 -6.84 -0.24 7.79
N VAL A 132 -5.96 -1.12 7.33
CA VAL A 132 -6.36 -2.34 6.62
C VAL A 132 -5.96 -3.49 7.53
N GLY A 133 -6.94 -4.21 8.08
CA GLY A 133 -6.67 -5.25 9.08
C GLY A 133 -6.22 -4.72 10.46
N GLY A 134 -6.46 -3.44 10.77
CA GLY A 134 -6.15 -2.85 12.09
C GLY A 134 -4.78 -2.19 12.21
N PHE A 135 -3.92 -2.30 11.20
CA PHE A 135 -2.64 -1.59 11.15
C PHE A 135 -2.74 -0.30 10.36
N LYS A 136 -2.38 0.82 10.99
CA LYS A 136 -2.14 2.10 10.33
C LYS A 136 -0.65 2.14 9.99
N ALA A 137 -0.30 1.94 8.72
CA ALA A 137 1.06 2.21 8.29
C ALA A 137 1.28 3.71 8.37
N SER A 138 1.99 4.15 9.40
CA SER A 138 2.50 5.50 9.48
C SER A 138 3.75 5.59 8.64
N ALA A 139 4.11 6.78 8.24
CA ALA A 139 5.32 6.91 7.45
C ALA A 139 6.61 6.81 8.31
N SER A 140 6.51 6.91 9.64
CA SER A 140 7.59 6.46 10.54
C SER A 140 7.87 4.96 10.40
N ASP A 141 6.88 4.16 9.99
CA ASP A 141 7.07 2.73 9.72
C ASP A 141 7.91 2.49 8.44
N ILE A 142 8.07 3.48 7.54
CA ILE A 142 8.95 3.35 6.37
C ILE A 142 10.41 3.12 6.79
N SER A 143 10.79 3.60 7.99
CA SER A 143 12.11 3.31 8.58
C SER A 143 12.33 1.82 8.88
N SER A 144 11.27 1.00 8.97
CA SER A 144 11.39 -0.45 9.15
C SER A 144 11.73 -1.21 7.87
N ILE A 145 11.70 -0.55 6.71
CA ILE A 145 12.12 -1.16 5.45
C ILE A 145 13.64 -1.21 5.45
N GLY A 146 14.19 -2.34 5.90
CA GLY A 146 15.62 -2.58 5.95
C GLY A 146 16.18 -2.92 4.58
N LEU A 147 17.11 -2.10 4.08
CA LEU A 147 17.70 -2.23 2.74
C LEU A 147 19.09 -2.86 2.73
N ALA A 148 19.65 -3.19 3.90
CA ALA A 148 21.03 -3.67 4.04
C ALA A 148 21.31 -5.02 3.35
N SER A 149 20.28 -5.81 3.04
CA SER A 149 20.39 -7.11 2.36
C SER A 149 20.22 -7.03 0.84
N LEU A 150 19.99 -5.84 0.29
CA LEU A 150 19.77 -5.66 -1.14
C LEU A 150 21.07 -5.67 -1.94
N GLN A 151 20.97 -6.08 -3.21
CA GLN A 151 22.11 -6.06 -4.11
C GLN A 151 22.47 -4.60 -4.44
N PRO A 152 23.76 -4.25 -4.69
CA PRO A 152 24.18 -2.88 -4.97
C PRO A 152 23.41 -2.18 -6.10
N SER A 153 22.91 -2.92 -7.10
CA SER A 153 22.07 -2.35 -8.17
C SER A 153 20.67 -1.93 -7.71
N GLU A 154 20.19 -2.52 -6.62
CA GLU A 154 18.90 -2.25 -6.00
C GLU A 154 19.02 -1.08 -4.98
N ASN A 155 20.19 -0.91 -4.36
CA ASN A 155 20.49 0.17 -3.40
C ASN A 155 21.83 0.90 -3.70
N ALA A 156 21.95 1.49 -4.89
CA ALA A 156 23.22 2.04 -5.43
C ALA A 156 23.96 3.05 -4.54
N ALA A 157 23.25 3.78 -3.67
CA ALA A 157 23.84 4.74 -2.73
C ALA A 157 24.11 4.18 -1.32
N GLY A 158 24.00 2.86 -1.11
CA GLY A 158 24.29 2.23 0.19
C GLY A 158 23.28 2.58 1.28
N PHE A 159 22.09 3.05 0.92
CA PHE A 159 21.05 3.38 1.89
C PHE A 159 20.66 2.15 2.73
N THR A 160 20.44 2.37 4.02
CA THR A 160 19.97 1.34 4.96
C THR A 160 18.45 1.35 5.13
N THR A 161 17.81 2.48 4.80
CA THR A 161 16.36 2.71 4.79
C THR A 161 16.01 3.60 3.60
N PRO A 162 14.73 3.66 3.16
CA PRO A 162 14.33 4.54 2.06
C PRO A 162 14.70 6.00 2.32
N ALA A 163 15.51 6.58 1.44
CA ALA A 163 16.11 7.90 1.62
C ALA A 163 16.51 8.51 0.28
N VAL A 164 16.94 9.77 0.32
CA VAL A 164 17.63 10.48 -0.76
C VAL A 164 19.07 10.76 -0.32
N ASP A 165 20.03 10.66 -1.24
CA ASP A 165 21.44 10.99 -0.98
C ASP A 165 21.61 12.48 -0.72
N ASP A 166 22.66 12.87 0.00
CA ASP A 166 22.93 14.28 0.34
C ASP A 166 23.11 15.18 -0.89
N ASN A 167 23.56 14.61 -2.02
CA ASN A 167 23.70 15.36 -3.26
C ASN A 167 22.43 15.39 -4.11
N GLY A 168 21.34 14.72 -3.69
CA GLY A 168 20.13 14.60 -4.49
C GLY A 168 20.28 13.77 -5.76
N SER A 169 21.33 12.95 -5.88
CA SER A 169 21.64 12.17 -7.09
C SER A 169 20.95 10.80 -7.13
N TYR A 170 20.69 10.21 -5.96
CA TYR A 170 20.14 8.87 -5.81
C TYR A 170 18.97 8.90 -4.83
N PHE A 171 17.98 8.03 -5.04
CA PHE A 171 16.89 7.87 -4.11
C PHE A 171 16.41 6.43 -4.02
N ILE A 172 15.89 6.06 -2.86
CA ILE A 172 15.05 4.88 -2.71
C ILE A 172 13.78 5.30 -2.00
N VAL A 173 12.65 5.10 -2.65
CA VAL A 173 11.31 5.31 -2.07
C VAL A 173 10.79 3.98 -1.59
N GLY A 174 10.22 3.96 -0.39
CA GLY A 174 9.59 2.79 0.20
C GLY A 174 8.07 2.84 0.08
N ALA A 175 7.45 1.67 0.09
CA ALA A 175 6.02 1.49 0.33
C ALA A 175 5.81 0.35 1.32
N LEU A 176 4.96 0.58 2.32
CA LEU A 176 4.64 -0.37 3.38
C LEU A 176 3.12 -0.48 3.56
N GLY A 177 2.56 -1.68 3.54
CA GLY A 177 1.11 -1.90 3.61
C GLY A 177 0.71 -3.26 4.18
N ALA A 178 -0.29 -3.25 5.07
CA ALA A 178 -0.87 -4.48 5.63
C ALA A 178 -1.97 -5.02 4.70
N ILE A 179 -1.72 -6.16 4.07
CA ILE A 179 -2.61 -6.75 3.07
C ILE A 179 -3.67 -7.64 3.72
N ASP A 180 -3.29 -8.35 4.77
CA ASP A 180 -4.14 -9.21 5.59
C ASP A 180 -4.09 -8.79 7.07
N SER A 181 -4.89 -9.45 7.91
CA SER A 181 -4.98 -9.15 9.34
C SER A 181 -3.89 -9.80 10.20
N GLU A 182 -3.08 -10.69 9.63
CA GLU A 182 -2.05 -11.48 10.31
C GLU A 182 -0.67 -10.80 10.21
N ASN A 183 -0.41 -10.16 9.07
CA ASN A 183 0.79 -9.41 8.71
C ASN A 183 0.56 -7.90 8.85
N ASN A 184 0.16 -7.50 10.06
CA ASN A 184 -0.33 -6.16 10.38
C ASN A 184 0.67 -5.36 11.24
N THR A 185 1.98 -5.56 11.04
CA THR A 185 3.02 -4.77 11.70
C THR A 185 4.07 -4.35 10.68
N ALA A 186 4.83 -3.29 10.96
CA ALA A 186 5.86 -2.79 10.04
C ALA A 186 6.88 -3.87 9.63
N ALA A 187 7.21 -4.80 10.53
CA ALA A 187 8.15 -5.90 10.28
C ALA A 187 7.58 -7.06 9.42
N THR A 188 6.26 -7.23 9.39
CA THR A 188 5.60 -8.36 8.69
C THR A 188 4.77 -7.94 7.49
N ALA A 189 4.41 -6.66 7.42
CA ALA A 189 3.63 -6.06 6.34
C ALA A 189 4.34 -6.18 4.98
N SER A 190 3.56 -6.00 3.92
CA SER A 190 4.10 -5.96 2.57
C SER A 190 5.00 -4.75 2.41
N GLN A 191 6.22 -4.97 1.92
CA GLN A 191 7.22 -3.92 1.75
C GLN A 191 7.73 -3.94 0.31
N TRP A 192 7.72 -2.77 -0.30
CA TRP A 192 8.19 -2.53 -1.66
C TRP A 192 9.12 -1.34 -1.69
N ILE A 193 10.01 -1.32 -2.66
CA ILE A 193 10.85 -0.17 -2.95
C ILE A 193 10.93 0.09 -4.45
N ILE A 194 11.28 1.33 -4.78
CA ILE A 194 11.74 1.72 -6.11
C ILE A 194 12.94 2.66 -5.98
N ASN A 195 13.88 2.57 -6.91
CA ASN A 195 15.05 3.45 -6.96
C ASN A 195 15.07 4.35 -8.21
N GLU A 196 16.10 5.19 -8.33
CA GLU A 196 16.31 6.13 -9.45
C GLU A 196 16.47 5.46 -10.82
N ASN A 197 16.82 4.17 -10.84
CA ASN A 197 16.91 3.37 -12.07
C ASN A 197 15.58 2.67 -12.42
N LYS A 198 14.49 3.04 -11.73
CA LYS A 198 13.15 2.43 -11.85
C LYS A 198 13.15 0.93 -11.51
N LEU A 199 14.12 0.48 -10.71
CA LEU A 199 14.15 -0.90 -10.24
C LEU A 199 13.16 -1.05 -9.11
N LEU A 200 12.07 -1.77 -9.37
CA LEU A 200 11.03 -2.08 -8.39
C LEU A 200 11.33 -3.43 -7.73
N LYS A 201 11.41 -3.46 -6.39
CA LYS A 201 11.69 -4.68 -5.63
C LYS A 201 10.70 -4.89 -4.50
N GLU A 202 10.24 -6.13 -4.35
CA GLU A 202 9.50 -6.60 -3.17
C GLU A 202 10.50 -7.08 -2.12
N ILE A 203 10.41 -6.53 -0.91
CA ILE A 203 11.25 -6.90 0.24
C ILE A 203 10.54 -7.98 1.06
N ILE A 204 9.26 -7.75 1.37
CA ILE A 204 8.41 -8.65 2.15
C ILE A 204 7.05 -8.75 1.46
N LYS A 205 6.53 -9.98 1.31
CA LYS A 205 5.21 -10.21 0.67
C LYS A 205 4.05 -9.75 1.54
N GLY A 206 4.07 -10.13 2.82
CA GLY A 206 3.05 -9.75 3.81
C GLY A 206 1.69 -10.45 3.66
N TYR A 207 1.64 -11.65 3.07
CA TYR A 207 0.49 -12.57 2.98
C TYR A 207 0.86 -13.97 2.48
#